data_AF-A0A554KAG9-F1
#
_entry.id   AF-A0A554KAG9-F1
#
_cell.length_a   1.000
_cell.length_b   1.000
_cell.length_c   1.000
_cell.angle_alpha   90.00
_cell.angle_beta   90.00
_cell.angle_gamma   90.00
#
_symmetry.space_group_name_H-M   'P 1'
#
loop_
_entity.id
_entity.type
_entity.pdbx_description
1 polymer ?
#
loop_
_entity_poly.entity_id
_entity_poly.type
_entity_poly.pdbx_seq_one_letter_code
_entity_poly.pdbx_strand_id
1 'polypeptide(L)' 'MKTRMEKSPGLMPKQFDLEFRSREELVQSIRKKMAKGLPLDPTEASLVAEEREQDLKDRTSPYRDPNH' A
#
# COMPACT_ATOMS: atom_id res chain seq x y z
N MET A 1 -51.66 -11.27 -15.51
CA MET A 1 -50.87 -10.29 -14.72
C MET A 1 -49.40 -10.67 -14.87
N LYS A 2 -48.50 -9.79 -15.32
CA LYS A 2 -47.06 -10.09 -15.49
C LYS A 2 -46.29 -9.48 -14.32
N THR A 3 -45.65 -10.31 -13.50
CA THR A 3 -44.76 -9.87 -12.41
C THR A 3 -43.44 -9.39 -13.00
N ARG A 4 -43.18 -8.09 -12.89
CA ARG A 4 -41.88 -7.48 -13.25
C ARG A 4 -40.85 -7.97 -12.23
N MET A 5 -39.97 -8.87 -12.63
CA MET A 5 -38.78 -9.21 -11.84
C MET A 5 -37.89 -7.97 -11.81
N GLU A 6 -37.84 -7.30 -10.66
CA GLU A 6 -36.84 -6.29 -10.39
C GLU A 6 -35.47 -6.99 -10.32
N LYS A 7 -34.60 -6.71 -11.30
CA LYS A 7 -33.20 -7.09 -11.23
C LYS A 7 -32.58 -6.29 -10.10
N SER A 8 -32.30 -6.95 -8.98
CA SER A 8 -31.42 -6.41 -7.95
C SER A 8 -30.17 -5.84 -8.63
N PRO A 9 -29.73 -4.60 -8.31
CA PRO A 9 -28.46 -4.12 -8.79
C PRO A 9 -27.41 -5.08 -8.24
N GLY A 10 -26.92 -5.95 -9.12
CA GLY A 10 -25.86 -6.87 -8.79
C GLY A 10 -24.71 -6.04 -8.25
N LEU A 11 -24.44 -6.19 -6.96
CA LEU A 11 -23.19 -5.80 -6.35
C LEU A 11 -22.12 -6.48 -7.17
N MET A 12 -21.59 -5.78 -8.17
CA MET A 12 -20.43 -6.25 -8.91
C MET A 12 -19.38 -6.51 -7.83
N PRO A 13 -18.80 -7.72 -7.76
CA PRO A 13 -17.65 -7.91 -6.90
C PRO A 13 -16.66 -6.83 -7.32
N LYS A 14 -16.31 -5.92 -6.39
CA LYS A 14 -15.14 -5.07 -6.58
C LYS A 14 -14.04 -6.06 -6.95
N GLN A 15 -13.64 -6.07 -8.22
CA GLN A 15 -12.37 -6.64 -8.59
C GLN A 15 -11.40 -5.95 -7.65
N PHE A 16 -10.92 -6.70 -6.66
CA PHE A 16 -9.68 -6.34 -6.01
C PHE A 16 -8.70 -6.48 -7.14
N ASP A 17 -8.54 -5.39 -7.87
CA ASP A 17 -7.48 -5.23 -8.80
C ASP A 17 -6.26 -5.48 -7.92
N LEU A 18 -5.64 -6.65 -8.11
CA LEU A 18 -4.32 -6.93 -7.58
C LEU A 18 -3.34 -6.09 -8.41
N GLU A 19 -3.66 -4.80 -8.55
CA GLU A 19 -2.76 -3.77 -9.03
C GLU A 19 -1.54 -3.96 -8.16
N PHE A 20 -0.45 -4.26 -8.86
CA PHE A 20 0.88 -4.31 -8.31
C PHE A 20 1.06 -3.00 -7.55
N ARG A 21 0.80 -3.01 -6.23
CA ARG A 21 0.94 -1.81 -5.41
C ARG A 21 2.36 -1.33 -5.61
N SER A 22 2.51 -0.06 -5.93
CA SER A 22 3.84 0.54 -5.98
C SER A 22 4.55 0.27 -4.64
N ARG A 23 5.88 0.17 -4.66
CA ARG A 23 6.65 -0.10 -3.43
C ARG A 23 6.29 0.87 -2.31
N GLU A 24 6.08 2.14 -2.67
CA GLU A 24 5.65 3.21 -1.77
C GLU A 24 4.26 2.95 -1.16
N GLU A 25 3.27 2.55 -1.97
CA GLU A 25 1.93 2.21 -1.48
C GLU A 25 1.93 0.98 -0.58
N LEU A 26 2.78 0.00 -0.90
CA LEU A 26 2.98 -1.17 -0.06
C LEU A 26 3.52 -0.75 1.31
N VAL A 27 4.59 0.06 1.35
CA VAL A 27 5.16 0.54 2.61
C VAL A 27 4.20 1.44 3.38
N GLN A 28 3.43 2.30 2.71
CA GLN A 28 2.38 3.08 3.36
C GLN A 28 1.31 2.20 3.99
N SER A 29 0.91 1.11 3.32
CA SER A 29 -0.06 0.17 3.86
C SER A 29 0.47 -0.56 5.10
N ILE A 30 1.76 -0.92 5.10
CA ILE A 30 2.45 -1.55 6.23
C ILE A 30 2.59 -0.56 7.40
N ARG A 31 2.97 0.69 7.14
CA ARG A 31 3.02 1.75 8.17
C ARG A 31 1.64 1.98 8.79
N LYS A 32 0.56 1.94 7.99
CA LYS A 32 -0.83 2.01 8.50
C LYS A 32 -1.19 0.81 9.37
N LYS A 33 -0.71 -0.40 9.06
CA LYS A 33 -0.87 -1.57 9.94
C LYS A 33 -0.18 -1.36 11.29
N MET A 34 1.08 -0.88 11.29
CA MET A 34 1.80 -0.55 12.52
C MET A 34 1.07 0.48 13.37
N ALA A 35 0.58 1.57 12.75
CA ALA A 35 -0.15 2.62 13.46
C ALA A 35 -1.44 2.11 14.11
N LYS A 36 -2.03 1.04 13.57
CA LYS A 36 -3.20 0.35 14.14
C LYS A 36 -2.84 -0.73 15.16
N GLY A 37 -1.55 -0.93 15.45
CA GLY A 37 -1.06 -1.98 16.35
C GLY A 37 -1.22 -3.39 15.78
N LEU A 38 -1.38 -3.54 14.46
CA LEU A 38 -1.46 -4.86 13.83
C LEU A 38 -0.07 -5.49 13.76
N PRO A 39 0.05 -6.80 13.99
CA PRO A 39 1.32 -7.49 13.84
C PRO A 39 1.77 -7.42 12.38
N LEU A 40 3.06 -7.13 12.20
CA LEU A 40 3.70 -7.16 10.90
C LEU A 40 4.36 -8.51 10.68
N ASP A 41 4.26 -9.01 9.45
CA ASP A 41 5.09 -10.13 9.02
C ASP A 41 6.57 -9.71 8.94
N PRO A 42 7.52 -10.64 9.13
CA PRO A 42 8.94 -10.33 9.05
C PRO A 42 9.37 -9.74 7.70
N THR A 43 8.69 -10.12 6.61
CA THR A 43 8.88 -9.56 5.27
C THR A 43 8.40 -8.11 5.18
N GLU A 44 7.24 -7.79 5.79
CA GLU A 44 6.70 -6.42 5.85
C GLU A 44 7.61 -5.50 6.68
N ALA A 45 8.12 -6.00 7.81
CA ALA A 45 9.08 -5.27 8.63
C ALA A 45 10.38 -4.98 7.87
N SER A 46 10.88 -5.95 7.10
CA SER A 46 12.08 -5.77 6.26
C SER A 46 11.88 -4.71 5.19
N LEU A 47 10.72 -4.66 4.53
CA LEU A 47 10.41 -3.67 3.50
C LEU A 47 10.42 -2.24 4.06
N VAL A 48 9.83 -2.03 5.23
CA VAL A 48 9.84 -0.71 5.90
C VAL A 48 11.25 -0.31 6.33
N ALA A 49 12.05 -1.26 6.81
CA ALA A 49 13.43 -1.01 7.23
C ALA A 49 14.33 -0.64 6.05
N GLU A 50 14.19 -1.34 4.93
CA GLU A 50 14.95 -1.09 3.70
C GLU A 50 14.62 0.29 3.11
N GLU A 51 13.34 0.68 3.05
CA GLU A 51 12.96 2.03 2.59
C GLU A 51 13.54 3.10 3.52
N ARG A 52 13.53 2.88 4.84
CA ARG A 52 14.10 3.82 5.81
C ARG A 52 15.61 3.96 5.64
N GLU A 53 16.32 2.85 5.38
CA GLU A 53 17.75 2.87 5.12
C GLU A 53 18.07 3.58 3.81
N GLN A 54 17.26 3.37 2.77
CA GLN A 54 17.40 4.05 1.49
C GLN A 54 17.14 5.55 1.62
N ASP A 55 16.09 5.97 2.33
CA ASP A 55 15.80 7.37 2.65
C ASP A 55 16.95 8.04 3.43
N LEU A 56 17.52 7.32 4.41
CA LEU A 56 18.67 7.78 5.19
C LEU A 56 19.89 7.92 4.29
N LYS A 57 20.19 6.90 3.49
CA LYS A 57 21.32 6.90 2.56
C LYS A 57 21.21 8.06 1.58
N ASP A 58 20.03 8.30 1.03
CA ASP A 58 19.78 9.42 0.14
C ASP A 58 19.97 10.75 0.90
N ARG A 59 19.46 10.89 2.12
CA ARG A 59 19.66 12.10 2.95
C ARG A 59 21.13 12.34 3.33
N THR A 60 21.87 11.29 3.62
CA THR A 60 23.29 11.36 4.03
C THR A 60 24.24 11.34 2.84
N SER A 61 23.73 11.16 1.62
CA SER A 61 24.55 11.11 0.42
C SER A 61 25.18 12.48 0.20
N PRO A 62 26.52 12.59 0.16
CA PRO A 62 27.21 13.85 -0.06
C PRO A 62 26.99 14.40 -1.49
N TYR A 63 26.32 13.63 -2.36
CA TYR A 63 25.99 14.02 -3.74
C TYR A 63 24.51 14.38 -3.93
N ARG A 64 23.68 14.36 -2.88
CA ARG A 64 22.29 14.81 -2.99
C ARG A 64 22.28 16.33 -2.88
N ASP A 65 22.23 16.98 -4.03
CA ASP A 65 22.08 18.43 -4.13
C ASP A 65 20.72 18.82 -3.49
N PRO A 66 20.68 19.64 -2.43
CA PRO A 66 19.42 20.01 -1.77
C PRO A 66 18.51 20.91 -2.63
N ASN A 67 18.91 21.23 -3.88
CA ASN A 67 18.22 22.16 -4.78
C ASN A 67 17.83 21.56 -6.16
N HIS A 68 17.72 20.23 -6.30
CA HIS A 68 17.21 19.61 -7.54
C HIS A 68 15.87 18.89 -7.34
#